data_AF-A0A1V0B9G2-F1
#
_entry.id   AF-A0A1V0B9G2-F1
#
_cell.length_a   1.000
_cell.length_b   1.000
_cell.length_c   1.000
_cell.angle_alpha   90.00
_cell.angle_beta   90.00
_cell.angle_gamma   90.00
#
_symmetry.space_group_name_H-M   'P 1'
#
loop_
_entity.id
_entity.type
_entity.pdbx_description
1 polymer ?
#
loop_
_entity_poly.entity_id
_entity_poly.type
_entity_poly.pdbx_seq_one_letter_code
_entity_poly.pdbx_strand_id
1 'polypeptide(L)' 'MLLDGQNLRSNGQTVQPLTPRAWAAAIVQLPTLAERRAAMDLVPSHWQALVRTHLTIAWNHPKRNKESS' A
#
# COMPACT_ATOMS: atom_id res chain seq x y z
N MET A 1 -15.05 11.69 12.04
CA MET A 1 -14.12 10.63 11.59
C MET A 1 -12.71 11.17 11.77
N LEU A 2 -12.06 10.84 12.89
CA LEU A 2 -10.72 11.29 13.20
C LEU A 2 -9.71 10.24 12.73
N LEU A 3 -8.73 10.70 11.95
CA LEU A 3 -7.53 9.96 11.60
C LEU A 3 -6.61 10.00 12.82
N ASP A 4 -6.85 9.14 13.80
CA ASP A 4 -5.87 8.89 14.86
C ASP A 4 -4.62 8.28 14.24
N GLY A 5 -3.49 8.91 14.52
CA GLY A 5 -2.22 8.67 13.86
C GLY A 5 -1.85 7.19 13.72
N GLN A 6 -1.22 6.88 12.59
CA GLN A 6 -0.41 5.68 12.37
C GLN A 6 -1.14 4.35 12.13
N ASN A 7 -2.45 4.31 11.85
CA ASN A 7 -3.13 3.01 11.61
C ASN A 7 -4.00 2.96 10.34
N LEU A 8 -3.53 2.20 9.34
CA LEU A 8 -4.34 1.71 8.24
C LEU A 8 -5.30 0.63 8.77
N ARG A 9 -6.60 0.76 8.51
CA ARG A 9 -7.63 -0.19 8.95
C ARG A 9 -7.92 -1.18 7.82
N SER A 10 -7.67 -2.47 8.05
CA SER A 10 -8.17 -3.57 7.20
C SER A 10 -9.02 -4.50 8.06
N ASN A 11 -10.25 -4.81 7.63
CA ASN A 11 -11.23 -5.65 8.35
C ASN A 11 -11.52 -5.25 9.81
N GLY A 12 -11.42 -3.97 10.15
CA GLY A 12 -11.70 -3.46 11.51
C GLY A 12 -10.54 -3.60 12.50
N GLN A 13 -9.42 -4.23 12.12
CA GLN A 13 -8.19 -4.27 12.92
C GLN A 13 -7.19 -3.19 12.47
N THR A 14 -6.55 -2.55 13.45
CA THR A 14 -5.38 -1.69 13.26
C THR A 14 -4.17 -2.58 12.99
N VAL A 15 -3.79 -2.72 11.72
CA VAL A 15 -2.59 -3.48 11.35
C VAL A 15 -1.51 -2.45 11.02
N GLN A 16 -0.50 -2.35 11.89
CA GLN A 16 0.78 -1.78 11.44
C GLN A 16 1.43 -2.84 10.54
N PRO A 17 1.55 -2.61 9.22
CA PRO A 17 2.18 -3.59 8.36
C PRO A 17 3.65 -3.72 8.78
N LEU A 18 4.02 -4.88 9.32
CA LEU A 18 5.33 -5.17 9.91
C LEU A 18 6.50 -5.11 8.90
N THR A 19 6.21 -5.02 7.60
CA THR A 19 7.21 -5.00 6.53
C THR A 19 6.85 -4.03 5.41
N PRO A 20 7.85 -3.49 4.67
CA PRO A 20 7.61 -2.65 3.49
C PRO A 20 6.72 -3.33 2.43
N ARG A 21 6.83 -4.65 2.29
CA ARG A 21 5.99 -5.44 1.38
C ARG A 21 4.52 -5.42 1.80
N ALA A 22 4.24 -5.52 3.10
CA ALA A 22 2.87 -5.49 3.61
C ALA A 22 2.23 -4.10 3.43
N TRP A 23 3.00 -3.01 3.63
CA TRP A 23 2.58 -1.65 3.29
C TRP A 23 2.23 -1.53 1.81
N ALA A 24 3.11 -2.01 0.92
CA ALA A 24 2.86 -1.94 -0.51
C ALA A 24 1.60 -2.71 -0.93
N ALA A 25 1.38 -3.92 -0.37
CA ALA A 25 0.18 -4.70 -0.63
C ALA A 25 -1.11 -4.00 -0.16
N ALA A 26 -1.09 -3.38 1.03
CA ALA A 26 -2.22 -2.62 1.55
C ALA A 26 -2.55 -1.40 0.68
N ILE A 27 -1.53 -0.65 0.25
CA ILE A 27 -1.69 0.52 -0.63
C ILE A 27 -2.26 0.10 -1.99
N VAL A 28 -1.82 -1.02 -2.58
CA VAL A 28 -2.34 -1.51 -3.86
C VAL A 28 -3.84 -1.83 -3.79
N GLN A 29 -4.34 -2.29 -2.65
CA GLN A 29 -5.75 -2.61 -2.45
C GLN A 29 -6.65 -1.37 -2.32
N LEU A 30 -6.10 -0.19 -2.07
CA LEU A 30 -6.90 1.03 -1.96
C LEU A 30 -7.50 1.42 -3.32
N PRO A 31 -8.79 1.78 -3.38
CA PRO A 31 -9.49 2.00 -4.64
C PRO A 31 -9.11 3.33 -5.30
N THR A 32 -8.82 4.37 -4.52
CA THR A 32 -8.54 5.71 -5.07
C THR A 32 -7.08 6.13 -4.95
N LEU A 33 -6.65 7.00 -5.87
CA LEU A 33 -5.31 7.60 -5.83
C LEU A 33 -5.09 8.45 -4.57
N ALA A 34 -6.14 9.14 -4.10
CA ALA A 34 -6.07 9.98 -2.90
C ALA A 34 -5.78 9.15 -1.66
N GLU A 35 -6.47 8.02 -1.48
CA GLU A 35 -6.22 7.10 -0.36
C GLU A 35 -4.83 6.49 -0.44
N ARG A 36 -4.35 6.12 -1.63
CA ARG A 36 -2.98 5.61 -1.82
C ARG A 36 -1.91 6.61 -1.40
N ARG A 37 -2.10 7.89 -1.73
CA ARG A 37 -1.19 8.97 -1.33
C ARG A 37 -1.21 9.16 0.19
N ALA A 38 -2.39 9.25 0.79
CA ALA A 38 -2.54 9.36 2.24
C ALA A 38 -1.89 8.16 2.96
N ALA A 39 -2.06 6.95 2.44
CA ALA A 39 -1.41 5.75 2.99
C ALA A 39 0.12 5.78 2.83
N MET A 40 0.64 6.37 1.75
CA MET A 40 2.09 6.56 1.56
C MET A 40 2.68 7.56 2.56
N ASP A 41 1.93 8.60 2.93
CA ASP A 41 2.35 9.59 3.93
C ASP A 41 2.43 8.99 5.35
N LEU A 42 1.66 7.92 5.62
CA LEU A 42 1.73 7.16 6.87
C LEU A 42 2.92 6.18 6.92
N VAL A 43 3.56 5.88 5.79
CA VAL A 43 4.72 4.98 5.76
C VAL A 43 5.91 5.68 6.43
N PRO A 44 6.59 5.03 7.39
CA PRO A 44 7.82 5.56 7.97
C PRO A 44 8.85 5.94 6.90
N SER A 45 9.50 7.10 7.03
CA SER A 45 10.37 7.68 5.98
C SER A 45 11.46 6.72 5.48
N HIS A 46 12.03 5.91 6.37
CA HIS A 46 13.07 4.92 6.05
C HIS A 46 12.55 3.74 5.21
N TRP A 47 11.24 3.51 5.18
CA TRP A 47 10.59 2.49 4.34
C TRP A 47 9.96 3.05 3.07
N GLN A 48 9.76 4.37 2.96
CA GLN A 48 9.09 4.96 1.80
C GLN A 48 9.77 4.58 0.47
N ALA A 49 11.10 4.58 0.42
CA ALA A 49 11.85 4.19 -0.77
C ALA A 49 11.57 2.72 -1.16
N LEU A 50 11.60 1.80 -0.18
CA LEU A 50 11.33 0.38 -0.41
C LEU A 50 9.87 0.14 -0.82
N VAL A 51 8.93 0.79 -0.14
CA VAL A 51 7.50 0.69 -0.47
C VAL A 51 7.25 1.18 -1.89
N ARG A 52 7.81 2.34 -2.30
CA ARG A 52 7.71 2.82 -3.69
C ARG A 52 8.22 1.80 -4.70
N THR A 53 9.37 1.19 -4.45
CA THR A 53 9.90 0.12 -5.32
C THR A 53 8.93 -1.06 -5.43
N HIS A 54 8.38 -1.51 -4.30
CA HIS A 54 7.39 -2.60 -4.30
C HIS A 54 6.10 -2.24 -5.03
N LEU A 55 5.61 -1.00 -4.89
CA LEU A 55 4.47 -0.49 -5.65
C LEU A 55 4.80 -0.53 -7.15
N THR A 56 5.91 0.06 -7.58
CA THR A 56 6.33 0.05 -8.99
C THR A 56 6.40 -1.37 -9.55
N ILE A 57 6.97 -2.33 -8.80
CA ILE A 57 6.99 -3.73 -9.21
C ILE A 57 5.57 -4.30 -9.33
N ALA A 58 4.69 -4.04 -8.36
CA ALA A 58 3.31 -4.53 -8.38
C ALA A 58 2.49 -3.98 -9.55
N TRP A 59 2.67 -2.70 -9.90
CA TRP A 59 2.01 -2.06 -11.05
C TRP A 59 2.55 -2.53 -12.39
N ASN A 60 3.87 -2.74 -12.48
CA ASN A 60 4.53 -3.21 -13.71
C ASN A 60 4.49 -4.73 -13.87
N HIS A 61 3.92 -5.48 -12.91
CA HIS A 61 3.99 -6.93 -12.94
C HIS A 61 3.12 -7.52 -14.07
N PRO A 62 3.72 -8.21 -15.07
CA PRO A 62 3.00 -8.65 -16.27
C PRO A 62 1.98 -9.80 -16.05
N LYS A 63 1.80 -10.29 -14.81
CA LYS A 63 0.81 -11.36 -14.53
C LYS A 63 -0.66 -10.97 -14.79
N ARG A 64 -0.98 -9.69 -15.03
CA ARG A 64 -2.34 -9.27 -15.40
C ARG A 64 -2.58 -9.22 -16.92
N ASN A 65 -1.59 -9.55 -17.75
CA ASN A 65 -1.74 -9.69 -19.21
C ASN A 65 -1.85 -11.15 -19.69
N LYS A 66 -2.11 -12.11 -18.79
CA LYS A 66 -2.48 -13.50 -19.15
C LYS A 66 -3.95 -13.79 -18.84
N GLU A 67 -4.83 -12.93 -19.31
CA GLU A 67 -6.23 -13.27 -19.58
C GLU A 67 -6.53 -12.75 -20.98
N SER A 68 -6.19 -13.55 -21.99
CA SER A 68 -6.72 -13.56 -23.38
C SER A 68 -5.67 -14.17 -24.31
N SER A 69 -5.58 -15.49 -24.34
CA SER A 69 -5.18 -16.28 -25.51
C SER A 69 -5.78 -17.67 -25.37
#